data_AF-A0A7C6SNC9-F1
#
_entry.id   AF-A0A7C6SNC9-F1
#
_cell.length_a   1.000
_cell.length_b   1.000
_cell.length_c   1.000
_cell.angle_alpha   90.00
_cell.angle_beta   90.00
_cell.angle_gamma   90.00
#
_symmetry.space_group_name_H-M   'P 1'
#
loop_
_entity.id
_entity.type
_entity.pdbx_description
1 polymer ?
#
loop_
_entity_poly.entity_id
_entity_poly.type
_entity_poly.pdbx_seq_one_letter_code
_entity_poly.pdbx_strand_id
1 'polypeptide(L)'
;MAVLFAFMSLMLILSLSLVLDKSLSTNTLILVGVVFSMFVSSIINIVIALFSKKLHSITFWTMGSLAGSSYADAAMLAVALLLSGLVLFPLAEELNAFAVGEQNAQHVGVSVKRVKLIIMISVCVLVGVCVAVGGTIG
;
A
#
# COMPACT_ATOMS: atom_id res chain seq x y z
N MET A 1 14.46 -2.17 2.94
CA MET A 1 13.75 -3.25 3.65
C MET A 1 12.25 -3.00 3.76
N ALA A 2 11.77 -1.82 4.18
CA ALA A 2 10.34 -1.54 4.28
C ALA A 2 9.55 -1.73 2.96
N VAL A 3 10.11 -1.32 1.81
CA VAL A 3 9.51 -1.57 0.48
C VAL A 3 9.29 -3.06 0.20
N LEU A 4 10.23 -3.91 0.61
CA LEU A 4 10.15 -5.36 0.46
C LEU A 4 9.01 -5.95 1.31
N PHE A 5 8.86 -5.49 2.55
CA PHE A 5 7.73 -5.88 3.41
C PHE A 5 6.38 -5.39 2.88
N ALA A 6 6.32 -4.18 2.32
CA ALA A 6 5.12 -3.64 1.68
C ALA A 6 4.71 -4.45 0.45
N PHE A 7 5.67 -4.83 -0.39
CA PHE A 7 5.41 -5.67 -1.56
C PHE A 7 4.99 -7.09 -1.14
N MET A 8 5.63 -7.63 -0.11
CA MET A 8 5.30 -8.95 0.44
C MET A 8 3.90 -8.97 1.06
N SER A 9 3.49 -7.93 1.79
CA SER A 9 2.15 -7.83 2.34
C SER A 9 1.09 -7.69 1.24
N LEU A 10 1.35 -6.88 0.21
CA LEU A 10 0.46 -6.78 -0.95
C LEU A 10 0.29 -8.13 -1.65
N MET A 11 1.39 -8.84 -1.91
CA MET A 11 1.34 -10.18 -2.51
C MET A 11 0.54 -11.16 -1.65
N LEU A 12 0.72 -11.11 -0.32
CA LEU A 12 0.00 -11.99 0.61
C LEU A 12 -1.50 -11.66 0.61
N ILE A 13 -1.88 -10.38 0.69
CA ILE A 13 -3.28 -9.93 0.62
C ILE A 13 -3.91 -10.34 -0.71
N LEU A 14 -3.22 -10.12 -1.84
CA LEU A 14 -3.72 -10.47 -3.17
C LEU A 14 -3.87 -11.99 -3.33
N SER A 15 -2.90 -12.78 -2.85
CA SER A 15 -2.97 -14.24 -2.88
C SER A 15 -4.15 -14.77 -2.06
N LEU A 16 -4.35 -14.23 -0.86
CA LEU A 16 -5.45 -14.62 0.01
C LEU A 16 -6.79 -14.19 -0.57
N SER A 17 -6.88 -12.96 -1.11
CA SER A 17 -8.07 -12.47 -1.80
C SER A 17 -8.41 -13.29 -3.04
N LEU A 18 -7.43 -13.73 -3.84
CA LEU A 18 -7.64 -14.55 -5.03
C LEU A 18 -8.07 -15.98 -4.70
N VAL A 19 -7.62 -16.52 -3.56
CA VAL A 19 -8.05 -17.84 -3.04
C VAL A 19 -9.48 -17.78 -2.53
N LEU A 20 -9.86 -16.71 -1.83
CA LEU A 20 -11.21 -16.52 -1.31
C LEU A 20 -12.22 -16.14 -2.40
N ASP A 21 -11.83 -15.27 -3.33
CA ASP A 21 -12.70 -14.75 -4.37
C ASP A 21 -11.93 -14.37 -5.65
N LYS A 22 -12.05 -15.20 -6.70
CA LYS A 22 -11.44 -14.96 -8.01
C LYS A 22 -11.96 -13.69 -8.72
N SER A 23 -13.04 -13.09 -8.24
CA SER A 23 -13.59 -11.86 -8.84
C SER A 23 -12.86 -10.59 -8.42
N LEU A 24 -11.97 -10.63 -7.40
CA LEU A 24 -11.35 -9.44 -6.80
C LEU A 24 -12.39 -8.40 -6.37
N SER A 25 -13.47 -8.87 -5.74
CA SER A 25 -14.50 -8.03 -5.13
C SER A 25 -13.87 -7.04 -4.16
N THR A 26 -14.25 -5.77 -4.29
CA THR A 26 -13.74 -4.71 -3.41
C THR A 26 -14.06 -4.95 -1.94
N ASN A 27 -15.25 -5.49 -1.63
CA ASN A 27 -15.61 -5.87 -0.26
C ASN A 27 -14.66 -6.90 0.33
N THR A 28 -14.37 -7.98 -0.40
CA THR A 28 -13.45 -9.03 0.05
C THR A 28 -12.05 -8.48 0.28
N LEU A 29 -11.60 -7.61 -0.62
CA LEU A 29 -10.26 -7.02 -0.55
C LEU A 29 -10.11 -6.09 0.65
N ILE A 30 -11.11 -5.27 0.94
CA ILE A 30 -11.16 -4.42 2.15
C ILE A 30 -11.16 -5.30 3.40
N LEU A 31 -12.01 -6.33 3.45
CA LEU A 31 -12.13 -7.20 4.63
C LEU A 31 -10.81 -7.93 4.94
N VAL A 32 -10.20 -8.53 3.91
CA VAL A 32 -8.90 -9.20 4.02
C VAL A 32 -7.81 -8.22 4.47
N GLY A 33 -7.79 -7.01 3.90
CA GLY A 33 -6.82 -5.98 4.28
C GLY A 33 -6.95 -5.57 5.75
N VAL A 34 -8.17 -5.39 6.25
CA VAL A 34 -8.42 -5.05 7.66
C VAL A 34 -7.98 -6.18 8.58
N VAL A 35 -8.37 -7.43 8.29
CA VAL A 35 -7.97 -8.60 9.09
C VAL A 35 -6.45 -8.75 9.12
N PHE A 36 -5.79 -8.59 7.98
CA PHE A 36 -4.34 -8.65 7.89
C PHE A 36 -3.66 -7.52 8.70
N SER A 37 -4.18 -6.30 8.62
CA SER A 37 -3.68 -5.15 9.40
C SER A 37 -3.78 -5.41 10.91
N MET A 38 -4.90 -5.96 11.38
CA MET A 38 -5.10 -6.33 12.78
C MET A 38 -4.12 -7.44 13.21
N PHE A 39 -3.90 -8.44 12.36
CA PHE A 39 -2.95 -9.52 12.62
C PHE A 39 -1.51 -8.99 12.76
N VAL A 40 -1.05 -8.18 11.81
CA VAL A 40 0.29 -7.56 11.86
C VAL A 40 0.42 -6.65 13.09
N SER A 41 -0.62 -5.86 13.42
CA SER A 41 -0.63 -5.01 14.61
C SER A 41 -0.50 -5.83 15.90
N SER A 42 -1.14 -7.01 15.98
CA SER A 42 -0.99 -7.92 17.11
C SER A 42 0.45 -8.41 17.26
N ILE A 43 1.10 -8.80 16.16
CA ILE A 43 2.51 -9.22 16.15
C ILE A 43 3.41 -8.07 16.62
N ILE A 44 3.19 -6.85 16.11
CA ILE A 44 3.95 -5.66 16.53
C ILE A 44 3.81 -5.45 18.05
N ASN A 45 2.60 -5.56 18.59
CA ASN A 45 2.35 -5.44 20.04
C ASN A 45 3.08 -6.51 20.85
N ILE A 46 3.12 -7.76 20.39
CA ILE A 46 3.87 -8.83 21.05
C ILE A 46 5.37 -8.52 21.05
N VAL A 47 5.92 -8.08 19.92
CA VAL A 47 7.34 -7.70 19.81
C VAL A 47 7.66 -6.54 20.76
N ILE A 48 6.78 -5.54 20.83
CA ILE A 48 6.91 -4.42 21.76
C ILE A 48 6.94 -4.91 23.22
N ALA A 49 6.02 -5.81 23.59
CA ALA A 49 5.93 -6.35 24.95
C ALA A 49 7.19 -7.14 25.37
N LEU A 50 7.86 -7.81 24.43
CA LEU A 50 9.08 -8.58 24.68
C LEU A 50 10.35 -7.71 24.75
N PHE A 51 10.39 -6.59 24.02
CA PHE A 51 11.59 -5.76 23.85
C PHE A 51 11.40 -4.33 24.39
N SER A 52 11.02 -4.19 25.68
CA SER A 52 10.74 -2.89 26.33
C SER A 52 11.87 -1.86 26.25
N LYS A 53 13.13 -2.26 26.04
CA LYS A 53 14.28 -1.32 25.92
C LYS A 53 14.38 -0.60 24.57
N LYS A 54 13.70 -1.06 23.51
CA LYS A 54 13.71 -0.41 22.17
C LYS A 54 12.41 0.32 21.85
N LEU A 55 11.48 0.39 22.81
CA LEU A 55 10.18 1.07 22.68
C LEU A 55 10.31 2.48 22.09
N HIS A 56 11.20 3.30 22.66
CA HIS A 56 11.33 4.69 22.26
C HIS A 56 11.67 4.86 20.76
N SER A 57 12.54 4.00 20.22
CA SER A 57 12.95 4.07 18.81
C SER A 57 11.85 3.60 17.85
N ILE A 58 11.04 2.62 18.26
CA ILE A 58 9.89 2.15 17.47
C ILE A 58 8.81 3.22 17.47
N THR A 59 8.47 3.77 18.64
CA THR A 59 7.46 4.82 18.78
C THR A 59 7.85 6.09 18.00
N PHE A 60 9.13 6.49 18.05
CA PHE A 60 9.63 7.63 17.26
C PHE A 60 9.53 7.40 15.75
N TRP A 61 9.78 6.17 15.29
CA TRP A 61 9.65 5.86 13.86
C TRP A 61 8.18 5.79 13.40
N THR A 62 7.28 5.30 14.25
CA THR A 62 5.83 5.29 13.97
C THR A 62 5.18 6.67 14.06
N MET A 63 5.79 7.64 14.75
CA MET A 63 5.29 9.02 14.75
C MET A 63 5.55 9.73 13.41
N GLY A 64 6.44 9.17 12.57
CA GLY A 64 6.90 9.80 11.35
C GLY A 64 7.86 10.96 11.66
N SER A 65 9.02 10.97 11.03
CA SER A 65 9.97 12.07 11.19
C SER A 65 10.79 12.25 9.93
N LEU A 66 10.76 13.47 9.39
CA LEU A 66 11.69 13.91 8.35
C LEU A 66 12.96 14.53 8.95
N ALA A 67 13.11 14.52 10.29
CA ALA A 67 14.28 15.09 10.96
C ALA A 67 15.50 14.21 10.67
N GLY A 68 16.28 14.62 9.66
CA GLY A 68 17.44 13.89 9.15
C GLY A 68 17.33 13.44 7.69
N SER A 69 16.28 13.82 6.96
CA SER A 69 16.15 13.45 5.54
C SER A 69 17.29 14.04 4.70
N SER A 70 18.00 13.19 3.98
CA SER A 70 19.05 13.60 3.05
C SER A 70 18.46 14.03 1.71
N TYR A 71 19.21 14.81 0.91
CA TYR A 71 18.85 15.09 -0.49
C TYR A 71 18.68 13.80 -1.32
N ALA A 72 19.37 12.72 -0.94
CA ALA A 72 19.20 11.40 -1.56
C ALA A 72 17.81 10.80 -1.31
N ASP A 73 17.23 11.01 -0.12
CA ASP A 73 15.91 10.50 0.25
C ASP A 73 14.82 11.26 -0.49
N ALA A 74 14.98 12.58 -0.62
CA ALA A 74 14.10 13.43 -1.43
C ALA A 74 14.15 13.01 -2.92
N ALA A 75 15.33 12.69 -3.44
CA ALA A 75 15.47 12.18 -4.81
C ALA A 75 14.79 10.82 -5.00
N MET A 76 14.91 9.89 -4.04
CA MET A 76 14.20 8.61 -4.08
C MET A 76 12.68 8.78 -4.07
N LEU A 77 12.16 9.67 -3.22
CA LEU A 77 10.73 9.99 -3.18
C LEU A 77 10.27 10.60 -4.52
N ALA A 78 11.03 11.53 -5.07
CA ALA A 78 10.72 12.15 -6.36
C ALA A 78 10.69 11.12 -7.50
N VAL A 79 11.66 10.21 -7.56
CA VAL A 79 11.70 9.13 -8.57
C VAL A 79 10.51 8.18 -8.40
N ALA A 80 10.18 7.78 -7.17
CA ALA A 80 9.03 6.92 -6.89
C ALA A 80 7.71 7.60 -7.28
N LEU A 81 7.55 8.88 -6.97
CA LEU A 81 6.40 9.69 -7.37
C LEU A 81 6.30 9.81 -8.90
N LEU A 82 7.43 10.03 -9.58
CA LEU A 82 7.46 10.19 -11.03
C LEU A 82 7.13 8.88 -11.74
N LEU A 83 7.67 7.75 -11.28
CA LEU A 83 7.38 6.42 -11.84
C LEU A 83 5.92 6.02 -11.63
N SER A 84 5.41 6.12 -10.39
CA SER A 84 4.02 5.77 -10.10
C SER A 84 3.04 6.75 -10.72
N GLY A 85 3.38 8.05 -10.76
CA GLY A 85 2.60 9.09 -11.42
C GLY A 85 2.49 8.86 -12.93
N LEU A 86 3.58 8.50 -13.61
CA LEU A 86 3.55 8.15 -15.03
C LEU A 86 2.63 6.96 -15.33
N VAL A 87 2.52 6.00 -14.41
CA VAL A 87 1.62 4.86 -14.55
C VAL A 87 0.17 5.24 -14.21
N LEU A 88 -0.05 6.08 -13.20
CA LEU A 88 -1.40 6.43 -12.73
C LEU A 88 -2.09 7.50 -13.58
N PHE A 89 -1.34 8.44 -14.17
CA PHE A 89 -1.91 9.54 -14.99
C PHE A 89 -2.77 9.05 -16.17
N PRO A 90 -2.32 8.08 -16.99
CA PRO A 90 -3.13 7.55 -18.08
C PRO A 90 -4.36 6.78 -17.60
N LEU A 91 -4.34 6.28 -16.36
CA LEU A 91 -5.43 5.54 -15.74
C LEU A 91 -6.49 6.47 -15.11
N ALA A 92 -6.35 7.79 -15.21
CA ALA A 92 -7.26 8.76 -14.60
C ALA A 92 -8.72 8.60 -15.08
N GLU A 93 -8.94 8.32 -16.37
CA GLU A 93 -10.29 8.08 -16.90
C GLU A 93 -10.89 6.79 -16.35
N GLU A 94 -10.09 5.73 -16.24
CA GLU A 94 -10.53 4.46 -15.68
C GLU A 94 -10.86 4.62 -14.18
N LEU A 95 -10.03 5.34 -13.42
CA LEU A 95 -10.29 5.73 -12.03
C LEU A 95 -11.60 6.51 -11.87
N ASN A 96 -11.91 7.41 -12.82
CA ASN A 96 -13.17 8.14 -12.81
C ASN A 96 -14.37 7.22 -13.11
N ALA A 97 -14.22 6.28 -14.04
CA ALA A 97 -15.24 5.25 -14.29
C ALA A 97 -15.46 4.35 -13.07
N PHE A 98 -14.39 4.00 -12.35
CA PHE A 98 -14.46 3.26 -11.09
C PHE A 98 -15.24 4.00 -10.00
N ALA A 99 -15.15 5.33 -9.95
CA ALA A 99 -15.90 6.15 -8.97
C ALA A 99 -17.42 6.09 -9.18
N VAL A 100 -17.87 5.89 -10.43
CA VAL A 100 -19.30 5.71 -10.77
C VAL A 100 -19.78 4.28 -10.47
N GLY A 101 -18.85 3.31 -10.43
CA GLY A 101 -19.10 1.94 -10.00
C GLY A 101 -18.43 0.90 -10.88
N GLU A 102 -17.99 -0.21 -10.28
CA GLU A 102 -17.22 -1.26 -10.99
C GLU A 102 -18.00 -1.92 -12.13
N GLN A 103 -19.32 -2.07 -11.97
CA GLN A 103 -20.18 -2.64 -13.01
C GLN A 103 -20.26 -1.71 -14.23
N ASN A 104 -20.40 -0.40 -14.00
CA ASN A 104 -20.43 0.60 -15.07
C ASN A 104 -19.08 0.70 -15.79
N ALA A 105 -17.96 0.61 -15.06
CA ALA A 105 -16.63 0.57 -15.67
C ALA A 105 -16.46 -0.65 -16.60
N GLN A 106 -16.99 -1.83 -16.23
CA GLN A 106 -16.97 -3.01 -17.12
C GLN A 106 -17.80 -2.79 -18.40
N HIS A 107 -18.93 -2.10 -18.31
CA HIS A 107 -19.78 -1.81 -19.47
C HIS A 107 -19.17 -0.82 -20.45
N VAL A 108 -18.28 0.07 -20.00
CA VAL A 108 -17.54 1.02 -20.84
C VAL A 108 -16.29 0.37 -21.48
N GLY A 109 -16.06 -0.93 -21.25
CA GLY A 109 -14.95 -1.69 -21.85
C GLY A 109 -13.66 -1.65 -21.03
N VAL A 110 -13.70 -1.10 -19.80
CA VAL A 110 -12.53 -1.06 -18.91
C VAL A 110 -12.27 -2.46 -18.36
N SER A 111 -11.02 -2.91 -18.47
CA SER A 111 -10.59 -4.20 -17.95
C SER A 111 -10.38 -4.17 -16.43
N VAL A 112 -11.48 -4.04 -15.68
CA VAL A 112 -11.51 -3.74 -14.23
C VAL A 112 -10.46 -4.51 -13.41
N LYS A 113 -10.29 -5.82 -13.65
CA LYS A 113 -9.30 -6.63 -12.91
C LYS A 113 -7.85 -6.19 -13.16
N ARG A 114 -7.48 -5.90 -14.40
CA ARG A 114 -6.09 -5.50 -14.75
C ARG A 114 -5.78 -4.12 -14.20
N VAL A 115 -6.71 -3.19 -14.40
CA VAL A 115 -6.59 -1.80 -13.95
C VAL A 115 -6.45 -1.73 -12.45
N LYS A 116 -7.32 -2.43 -11.71
CA LYS A 116 -7.27 -2.53 -10.25
C LYS A 116 -5.90 -3.05 -9.78
N LEU A 117 -5.37 -4.08 -10.44
CA LEU A 117 -4.07 -4.67 -10.09
C LEU A 117 -2.91 -3.69 -10.35
N ILE A 118 -2.90 -3.01 -11.50
CA ILE A 118 -1.88 -1.99 -11.84
C ILE A 118 -1.89 -0.85 -10.84
N ILE A 119 -3.07 -0.33 -10.48
CA ILE A 119 -3.22 0.74 -9.48
C ILE A 119 -2.70 0.26 -8.12
N MET A 120 -3.11 -0.93 -7.67
CA MET A 120 -2.66 -1.47 -6.38
C MET A 120 -1.15 -1.64 -6.29
N ILE A 121 -0.50 -2.17 -7.34
CA ILE A 121 0.97 -2.29 -7.37
C ILE A 121 1.62 -0.90 -7.34
N SER A 122 1.14 0.03 -8.15
CA SER A 122 1.73 1.38 -8.26
C SER A 122 1.63 2.13 -6.94
N VAL A 123 0.46 2.09 -6.30
CA VAL A 123 0.22 2.69 -4.98
C VAL A 123 1.04 1.99 -3.90
N CYS A 124 1.15 0.65 -3.92
CA CYS A 124 1.96 -0.09 -2.96
C CYS A 124 3.43 0.32 -3.02
N VAL A 125 4.00 0.47 -4.22
CA VAL A 125 5.38 0.94 -4.38
C VAL A 125 5.53 2.36 -3.86
N LEU A 126 4.63 3.28 -4.24
CA LEU A 126 4.67 4.67 -3.77
C LEU A 126 4.59 4.77 -2.24
N VAL A 127 3.59 4.14 -1.64
CA VAL A 127 3.39 4.16 -0.18
C VAL A 127 4.55 3.46 0.53
N GLY A 128 5.05 2.35 -0.03
CA GLY A 128 6.20 1.63 0.52
C GLY A 128 7.47 2.48 0.58
N VAL A 129 7.73 3.30 -0.45
CA VAL A 129 8.87 4.23 -0.45
C VAL A 129 8.63 5.38 0.54
N CYS A 130 7.42 5.94 0.58
CA CYS A 130 7.07 6.99 1.54
C CYS A 130 7.27 6.53 2.99
N VAL A 131 6.76 5.35 3.36
CA VAL A 131 6.91 4.80 4.71
C VAL A 131 8.36 4.42 5.01
N ALA A 132 9.12 3.95 4.02
CA ALA A 132 10.53 3.63 4.20
C ALA A 132 11.38 4.85 4.56
N VAL A 133 11.07 6.01 3.97
CA VAL A 133 11.83 7.25 4.13
C VAL A 133 11.34 8.09 5.32
N GLY A 134 10.02 8.31 5.40
CA GLY A 134 9.43 9.25 6.37
C GLY A 134 8.83 8.61 7.62
N GLY A 135 8.77 7.27 7.69
CA GLY A 135 7.96 6.56 8.68
C GLY A 135 6.47 6.60 8.33
N THR A 136 5.61 6.16 9.25
CA THR A 136 4.16 6.17 9.02
C THR A 136 3.60 7.58 9.17
N ILE A 137 3.22 8.19 8.05
CA ILE A 137 2.53 9.48 7.99
C ILE A 137 1.13 9.20 7.45
N GLY A 138 0.11 9.55 8.23
CA GLY A 138 -1.30 9.26 7.95
C GLY A 138 -2.12 10.52 7.84
#